data_AF-A0A970KAQ5-F1
#
_entry.id   AF-A0A970KAQ5-F1
#
_cell.length_a   1.000
_cell.length_b   1.000
_cell.length_c   1.000
_cell.angle_alpha   90.00
_cell.angle_beta   90.00
_cell.angle_gamma   90.00
#
_symmetry.space_group_name_H-M   'P 1'
#
loop_
_entity.id
_entity.type
_entity.pdbx_description
1 polymer ?
#
loop_
_entity_poly.entity_id
_entity_poly.type
_entity_poly.pdbx_seq_one_letter_code
_entity_poly.pdbx_strand_id
1 'polypeptide(L)'
;FNPHPKDISLQNCGLCGVGCFIQTETQAGIVTRITTPQEEPAFNGKNLCFKGRFGWQSFYDKDRLKVPLFKENGIFKEISWQEATDLIAKEISLCSSKRFEISPYISLEEMLILQRAAHKYETELSANPVFSAFSDVFLNLSPQKEPYKILDKFEQYVVYGELNQVLATLIRLQQRKGKKLTLVNYPENAFCRFADAVYANLAEVQATDKTLFIYNQNRISEQEAFALWCFASEQGTDNLLVSTDFRNHLGCLAMQPDFSLSVSDFVLSWGAYPALANQAKFSVAIMPFEDEKAPVDLLIPAPSFLEMEGTALSDLGQITKSANPAKSIIINELMRLFYTLNWIHPNSAEVPFWNQEAEKLLLNLQNYVPAKFDPSAVKIGKLSKTIKFIPAQAEKHITALFEQGKKATSFSGRLMSSSANM
;
A
#
# COMPACT_ATOMS: atom_id res chain seq x y z
N PHE A 1 26.06 22.71 -1.39
CA PHE A 1 25.25 23.42 -0.37
C PHE A 1 24.01 23.91 -1.10
N ASN A 2 22.83 23.39 -0.77
CA ASN A 2 21.59 23.87 -1.40
C ASN A 2 21.13 25.13 -0.63
N PRO A 3 21.11 26.32 -1.26
CA PRO A 3 20.85 27.58 -0.57
C PRO A 3 19.37 27.78 -0.22
N HIS A 4 18.47 26.91 -0.70
CA HIS A 4 17.04 27.06 -0.46
C HIS A 4 16.67 26.75 1.00
N PRO A 5 15.71 27.49 1.58
CA PRO A 5 15.17 27.17 2.89
C PRO A 5 14.59 25.75 2.87
N LYS A 6 14.72 25.06 4.01
CA LYS A 6 14.11 23.74 4.19
C LYS A 6 12.66 23.91 4.57
N ASP A 7 11.77 23.36 3.76
CA ASP A 7 10.36 23.19 4.09
C ASP A 7 10.22 21.88 4.87
N ILE A 8 9.41 21.87 5.93
CA ILE A 8 9.10 20.68 6.73
C ILE A 8 7.63 20.33 6.56
N SER A 9 7.35 19.06 6.29
CA SER A 9 5.98 18.51 6.25
C SER A 9 5.88 17.28 7.16
N LEU A 10 4.81 17.23 7.95
CA LEU A 10 4.45 16.10 8.81
C LEU A 10 3.37 15.28 8.12
N GLN A 11 3.58 13.98 8.00
CA GLN A 11 2.68 13.07 7.29
C GLN A 11 2.93 11.62 7.70
N ASN A 12 2.16 10.68 7.15
CA ASN A 12 2.39 9.26 7.31
C ASN A 12 3.13 8.67 6.10
N CYS A 13 3.97 7.67 6.36
CA CYS A 13 4.62 6.87 5.34
C CYS A 13 3.59 6.01 4.60
N GLY A 14 3.52 6.14 3.27
CA GLY A 14 2.55 5.42 2.43
C GLY A 14 3.04 4.11 1.81
N LEU A 15 3.99 3.41 2.43
CA LEU A 15 4.66 2.24 1.84
C LEU A 15 4.16 0.87 2.32
N CYS A 16 3.42 0.81 3.43
CA CYS A 16 2.80 -0.43 3.96
C CYS A 16 1.68 -0.07 4.95
N GLY A 17 0.94 -1.07 5.42
CA GLY A 17 -0.19 -0.91 6.34
C GLY A 17 0.18 -0.36 7.72
N VAL A 18 1.47 -0.35 8.09
CA VAL A 18 1.88 0.11 9.43
C VAL A 18 1.62 1.60 9.66
N GLY A 19 1.67 2.44 8.62
CA GLY A 19 1.28 3.85 8.73
C GLY A 19 2.18 4.74 9.60
N CYS A 20 3.50 4.51 9.60
CA CYS A 20 4.47 5.25 10.43
C CYS A 20 4.38 6.77 10.24
N PHE A 21 4.49 7.54 11.33
CA PHE A 21 4.53 9.01 11.27
C PHE A 21 5.94 9.48 10.91
N ILE A 22 6.03 10.39 9.94
CA ILE A 22 7.28 10.86 9.35
C ILE A 22 7.31 12.39 9.24
N GLN A 23 8.52 12.91 9.28
CA GLN A 23 8.86 14.28 8.93
C GLN A 23 9.64 14.26 7.63
N THR A 24 9.13 14.99 6.63
CA THR A 24 9.75 15.14 5.32
C THR A 24 10.38 16.53 5.22
N GLU A 25 11.63 16.59 4.81
CA GLU A 25 12.33 17.84 4.51
C GLU A 25 12.49 18.01 3.01
N THR A 26 12.04 19.16 2.51
CA THR A 26 12.10 19.51 1.09
C THR A 26 12.93 20.77 0.91
N GLN A 27 13.66 20.84 -0.21
CA GLN A 27 14.24 22.08 -0.71
C GLN A 27 13.84 22.26 -2.17
N ALA A 28 13.21 23.40 -2.51
CA ALA A 28 12.74 23.70 -3.87
C ALA A 28 11.88 22.60 -4.51
N GLY A 29 10.94 22.01 -3.75
CA GLY A 29 10.05 20.94 -4.24
C GLY A 29 10.72 19.56 -4.34
N ILE A 30 11.99 19.42 -3.97
CA ILE A 30 12.70 18.14 -3.95
C ILE A 30 12.83 17.66 -2.51
N VAL A 31 12.35 16.45 -2.22
CA VAL A 31 12.56 15.79 -0.93
C VAL A 31 14.05 15.52 -0.79
N THR A 32 14.61 15.92 0.35
CA THR A 32 16.04 15.79 0.67
C THR A 32 16.29 14.84 1.83
N ARG A 33 15.29 14.66 2.71
CA ARG A 33 15.40 13.80 3.88
C ARG A 33 14.02 13.38 4.39
N ILE A 34 13.91 12.13 4.81
CA ILE A 34 12.80 11.65 5.64
C ILE A 34 13.35 11.15 6.97
N THR A 35 12.72 11.59 8.05
CA THR A 35 13.03 11.19 9.43
C THR A 35 11.73 11.07 10.24
N THR A 36 11.82 10.84 11.54
CA THR A 36 10.71 10.99 12.47
C THR A 36 10.70 12.40 13.06
N PRO A 37 9.53 12.93 13.45
CA PRO A 37 9.43 14.16 14.23
C PRO A 37 10.26 14.08 15.51
N GLN A 38 10.85 15.20 15.93
CA GLN A 38 11.70 15.23 17.13
C GLN A 38 10.92 15.46 18.43
N GLU A 39 9.91 16.33 18.40
CA GLU A 39 9.20 16.81 19.59
C GLU A 39 8.00 15.91 19.95
N GLU A 40 7.22 15.52 18.95
CA GLU A 40 6.02 14.68 19.13
C GLU A 40 6.15 13.36 18.36
N PRO A 41 6.92 12.38 18.89
CA PRO A 41 7.01 11.07 18.26
C PRO A 41 5.69 10.31 18.41
N ALA A 42 5.11 9.88 17.29
CA ALA A 42 3.95 8.99 17.28
C ALA A 42 4.35 7.56 17.73
N PHE A 43 3.47 6.58 17.49
CA PHE A 43 3.67 5.19 17.92
C PHE A 43 5.03 4.58 17.48
N ASN A 44 5.57 5.00 16.33
CA ASN A 44 6.85 4.50 15.82
C ASN A 44 8.09 5.14 16.47
N GLY A 45 7.92 6.08 17.41
CA GLY A 45 9.02 6.69 18.13
C GLY A 45 10.00 7.40 17.18
N LYS A 46 11.30 7.09 17.32
CA LYS A 46 12.36 7.54 16.41
C LYS A 46 12.72 6.52 15.32
N ASN A 47 11.92 5.46 15.19
CA ASN A 47 12.21 4.33 14.32
C ASN A 47 11.47 4.46 12.98
N LEU A 48 12.18 4.11 11.91
CA LEU A 48 11.67 3.90 10.56
C LEU A 48 12.42 2.72 9.96
N CYS A 49 11.73 1.90 9.18
CA CYS A 49 12.36 0.87 8.35
C CYS A 49 13.19 1.50 7.22
N PHE A 50 14.02 0.69 6.55
CA PHE A 50 14.79 1.17 5.39
C PHE A 50 13.89 1.82 4.34
N LYS A 51 12.77 1.17 4.00
CA LYS A 51 11.79 1.67 3.03
C LYS A 51 11.30 3.08 3.41
N GLY A 52 10.87 3.28 4.65
CA GLY A 52 10.36 4.57 5.13
C GLY A 52 11.42 5.66 5.25
N ARG A 53 12.67 5.31 5.57
CA ARG A 53 13.75 6.29 5.77
C ARG A 53 14.43 6.72 4.47
N PHE A 54 14.64 5.78 3.55
CA PHE A 54 15.48 5.97 2.37
C PHE A 54 14.77 5.67 1.04
N GLY A 55 13.65 4.94 1.08
CA GLY A 55 12.94 4.51 -0.13
C GLY A 55 12.38 5.66 -0.96
N TRP A 56 12.16 6.84 -0.38
CA TRP A 56 11.70 8.02 -1.12
C TRP A 56 12.60 8.40 -2.31
N GLN A 57 13.88 8.04 -2.26
CA GLN A 57 14.82 8.30 -3.35
C GLN A 57 14.39 7.62 -4.65
N SER A 58 13.68 6.48 -4.58
CA SER A 58 13.22 5.79 -5.78
C SER A 58 12.24 6.63 -6.60
N PHE A 59 11.49 7.56 -5.99
CA PHE A 59 10.59 8.45 -6.74
C PHE A 59 11.33 9.50 -7.58
N TYR A 60 12.66 9.58 -7.46
CA TYR A 60 13.55 10.40 -8.29
C TYR A 60 14.37 9.55 -9.27
N ASP A 61 14.10 8.24 -9.36
CA ASP A 61 14.74 7.36 -10.34
C ASP A 61 14.38 7.79 -11.77
N LYS A 62 15.26 7.42 -12.72
CA LYS A 62 15.05 7.67 -14.15
C LYS A 62 13.78 7.01 -14.70
N ASP A 63 13.36 5.90 -14.10
CA ASP A 63 12.20 5.12 -14.53
C ASP A 63 10.88 5.67 -13.94
N ARG A 64 10.90 6.83 -13.27
CA ARG A 64 9.69 7.51 -12.80
C ARG A 64 8.85 7.94 -13.99
N LEU A 65 7.63 7.42 -14.08
CA LEU A 65 6.68 7.77 -15.14
C LEU A 65 6.19 9.22 -14.94
N LYS A 66 6.53 10.11 -15.86
CA LYS A 66 6.22 11.56 -15.78
C LYS A 66 5.23 12.04 -16.83
N VAL A 67 5.14 11.32 -17.95
CA VAL A 67 4.23 11.59 -19.07
C VAL A 67 3.51 10.29 -19.45
N PRO A 68 2.30 10.35 -20.03
CA PRO A 68 1.64 9.15 -20.54
C PRO A 68 2.47 8.39 -21.57
N LEU A 69 2.39 7.06 -21.53
CA LEU A 69 3.03 6.18 -22.51
C LEU A 69 1.99 5.28 -23.19
N PHE A 70 1.92 5.33 -24.52
CA PHE A 70 1.08 4.43 -25.31
C PHE A 70 1.90 3.33 -25.97
N LYS A 71 1.42 2.09 -25.90
CA LYS A 71 2.08 0.91 -26.48
C LYS A 71 1.67 0.73 -27.93
N GLU A 72 2.60 1.00 -28.84
CA GLU A 72 2.44 0.78 -30.27
C GLU A 72 3.41 -0.31 -30.74
N ASN A 73 2.89 -1.36 -31.39
CA ASN A 73 3.68 -2.52 -31.84
C ASN A 73 4.56 -3.15 -30.73
N GLY A 74 4.02 -3.20 -29.51
CA GLY A 74 4.71 -3.78 -28.34
C GLY A 74 5.72 -2.85 -27.66
N ILE A 75 5.92 -1.63 -28.15
CA ILE A 75 6.88 -0.65 -27.60
C ILE A 75 6.13 0.57 -27.08
N PHE A 76 6.46 1.01 -25.86
CA PHE A 76 5.92 2.23 -25.29
C PHE A 76 6.54 3.48 -25.91
N LYS A 77 5.70 4.46 -26.24
CA LYS A 77 6.10 5.77 -26.73
C LYS A 77 5.43 6.85 -25.88
N GLU A 78 6.17 7.91 -25.58
CA GLU A 78 5.62 9.09 -24.91
C GLU A 78 4.54 9.75 -25.78
N ILE A 79 3.43 10.09 -25.14
CA ILE A 79 2.36 10.90 -25.72
C ILE A 79 1.99 12.00 -24.74
N SER A 80 1.39 13.08 -25.23
CA SER A 80 0.88 14.15 -24.38
C SER A 80 -0.34 13.70 -23.57
N TRP A 81 -0.62 14.44 -22.48
CA TRP A 81 -1.85 14.26 -21.69
C TRP A 81 -3.12 14.44 -22.51
N GLN A 82 -3.11 15.35 -23.50
CA GLN A 82 -4.25 15.55 -24.40
C GLN A 82 -4.46 14.34 -25.30
N GLU A 83 -3.39 13.84 -25.96
CA GLU A 83 -3.47 12.63 -26.79
C GLU A 83 -3.93 11.41 -25.98
N ALA A 84 -3.44 11.25 -24.75
CA ALA A 84 -3.87 10.18 -23.87
C ALA A 84 -5.36 10.28 -23.51
N THR A 85 -5.84 11.50 -23.25
CA THR A 85 -7.26 11.77 -22.95
C THR A 85 -8.14 11.46 -24.16
N ASP A 86 -7.76 11.95 -25.34
CA ASP A 86 -8.49 11.72 -26.60
C ASP A 86 -8.53 10.23 -26.96
N LEU A 87 -7.42 9.52 -26.75
CA LEU A 87 -7.32 8.08 -26.94
C LEU A 87 -8.26 7.32 -26.00
N ILE A 88 -8.24 7.63 -24.69
CA ILE A 88 -9.15 7.01 -23.73
C ILE A 88 -10.61 7.27 -24.12
N ALA A 89 -10.96 8.52 -24.45
CA ALA A 89 -12.31 8.91 -24.85
C ALA A 89 -12.80 8.12 -26.07
N LYS A 90 -11.94 7.98 -27.08
CA LYS A 90 -12.23 7.21 -28.29
C LYS A 90 -12.40 5.73 -27.96
N GLU A 91 -11.41 5.09 -27.35
CA GLU A 91 -11.41 3.64 -27.15
C GLU A 91 -12.51 3.19 -26.19
N ILE A 92 -12.78 3.94 -25.10
CA ILE A 92 -13.87 3.61 -24.18
C ILE A 92 -15.25 3.71 -24.85
N SER A 93 -15.43 4.61 -25.82
CA SER A 93 -16.68 4.76 -26.58
C SER A 93 -16.97 3.58 -27.52
N LEU A 94 -15.92 2.90 -27.98
CA LEU A 94 -16.01 1.74 -28.85
C LEU A 94 -16.21 0.43 -28.06
N CYS A 95 -16.00 0.46 -26.76
CA CYS A 95 -16.09 -0.70 -25.88
C CYS A 95 -17.52 -0.92 -25.36
N SER A 96 -17.97 -2.17 -25.35
CA SER A 96 -19.31 -2.53 -24.86
C SER A 96 -19.34 -2.58 -23.33
N SER A 97 -18.42 -3.31 -22.72
CA SER A 97 -18.23 -3.40 -21.27
C SER A 97 -17.07 -2.52 -20.79
N LYS A 98 -17.20 -1.99 -19.56
CA LYS A 98 -16.18 -1.20 -18.88
C LYS A 98 -15.93 -1.80 -17.51
N ARG A 99 -14.70 -1.68 -17.00
CA ARG A 99 -14.36 -2.07 -15.63
C ARG A 99 -13.32 -1.12 -15.07
N PHE A 100 -13.53 -0.70 -13.84
CA PHE A 100 -12.64 0.23 -13.14
C PHE A 100 -12.12 -0.43 -11.87
N GLU A 101 -10.80 -0.63 -11.80
CA GLU A 101 -10.15 -1.36 -10.72
C GLU A 101 -9.39 -0.45 -9.77
N ILE A 102 -9.74 -0.51 -8.49
CA ILE A 102 -8.93 0.09 -7.41
C ILE A 102 -7.91 -0.91 -6.88
N SER A 103 -6.91 -0.40 -6.16
CA SER A 103 -5.91 -1.21 -5.46
C SER A 103 -5.71 -0.69 -4.03
N PRO A 104 -5.20 -1.49 -3.09
CA PRO A 104 -4.94 -1.01 -1.73
C PRO A 104 -3.64 -0.17 -1.63
N TYR A 105 -3.05 0.21 -2.78
CA TYR A 105 -1.85 1.05 -2.91
C TYR A 105 -2.14 2.54 -3.13
N ILE A 106 -3.40 2.91 -3.30
CA ILE A 106 -3.85 4.29 -3.54
C ILE A 106 -4.62 4.83 -2.34
N SER A 107 -4.80 6.14 -2.27
CA SER A 107 -5.57 6.83 -1.24
C SER A 107 -7.08 6.65 -1.46
N LEU A 108 -7.88 6.98 -0.44
CA LEU A 108 -9.34 6.98 -0.54
C LEU A 108 -9.83 7.99 -1.58
N GLU A 109 -9.16 9.14 -1.71
CA GLU A 109 -9.48 10.15 -2.74
C GLU A 109 -9.35 9.57 -4.14
N GLU A 110 -8.24 8.89 -4.43
CA GLU A 110 -8.00 8.22 -5.72
C GLU A 110 -9.07 7.14 -5.99
N MET A 111 -9.44 6.36 -4.97
CA MET A 111 -10.51 5.36 -5.06
C MET A 111 -11.89 5.99 -5.33
N LEU A 112 -12.23 7.09 -4.65
CA LEU A 112 -13.50 7.80 -4.79
C LEU A 112 -13.62 8.50 -6.16
N ILE A 113 -12.53 9.03 -6.69
CA ILE A 113 -12.46 9.54 -8.07
C ILE A 113 -12.82 8.42 -9.05
N LEU A 114 -12.19 7.26 -8.88
CA LEU A 114 -12.42 6.12 -9.76
C LEU A 114 -13.83 5.53 -9.59
N GLN A 115 -14.39 5.57 -8.38
CA GLN A 115 -15.79 5.21 -8.13
C GLN A 115 -16.75 6.07 -8.95
N ARG A 116 -16.50 7.38 -9.00
CA ARG A 116 -17.33 8.30 -9.79
C ARG A 116 -17.24 8.02 -11.29
N ALA A 117 -16.06 7.66 -11.78
CA ALA A 117 -15.88 7.16 -13.15
C ALA A 117 -16.67 5.86 -13.41
N ALA A 118 -16.64 4.91 -12.47
CA ALA A 118 -17.42 3.67 -12.58
C ALA A 118 -18.93 3.95 -12.64
N HIS A 119 -19.43 4.80 -11.75
CA HIS A 119 -20.84 5.20 -11.73
C HIS A 119 -21.30 5.91 -13.01
N LYS A 120 -20.41 6.67 -13.67
CA LYS A 120 -20.70 7.32 -14.96
C LYS A 120 -21.08 6.32 -16.06
N TYR A 121 -20.55 5.08 -15.98
CA TYR A 121 -20.82 4.00 -16.91
C TYR A 121 -21.73 2.91 -16.34
N GLU A 122 -22.40 3.20 -15.20
CA GLU A 122 -23.32 2.24 -14.55
C GLU A 122 -22.63 0.92 -14.17
N THR A 123 -21.35 0.97 -13.82
CA THR A 123 -20.56 -0.18 -13.36
C THR A 123 -20.18 -0.03 -11.89
N GLU A 124 -20.08 -1.15 -11.20
CA GLU A 124 -19.50 -1.20 -9.86
C GLU A 124 -17.96 -1.07 -9.90
N LEU A 125 -17.36 -0.68 -8.77
CA LEU A 125 -15.92 -0.76 -8.60
C LEU A 125 -15.50 -2.22 -8.52
N SER A 126 -14.35 -2.53 -9.12
CA SER A 126 -13.70 -3.84 -8.97
C SER A 126 -12.33 -3.71 -8.31
N ALA A 127 -11.76 -4.82 -7.89
CA ALA A 127 -10.38 -4.91 -7.45
C ALA A 127 -9.82 -6.29 -7.79
N ASN A 128 -8.50 -6.38 -7.98
CA ASN A 128 -7.86 -7.65 -8.27
C ASN A 128 -8.04 -8.63 -7.07
N PRO A 129 -8.56 -9.86 -7.27
CA PRO A 129 -8.79 -10.81 -6.18
C PRO A 129 -7.53 -11.26 -5.42
N VAL A 130 -6.33 -10.97 -5.93
CA VAL A 130 -5.10 -11.16 -5.14
C VAL A 130 -5.05 -10.25 -3.91
N PHE A 131 -5.76 -9.13 -3.92
CA PHE A 131 -5.83 -8.21 -2.79
C PHE A 131 -6.82 -8.66 -1.71
N SER A 132 -7.70 -9.63 -1.97
CA SER A 132 -8.64 -10.13 -0.96
C SER A 132 -8.10 -11.33 -0.18
N ALA A 133 -8.50 -11.39 1.09
CA ALA A 133 -8.24 -12.48 2.00
C ALA A 133 -9.54 -12.96 2.66
N PHE A 134 -9.63 -14.24 2.99
CA PHE A 134 -10.80 -14.77 3.72
C PHE A 134 -11.10 -14.01 5.03
N SER A 135 -10.06 -13.43 5.66
CA SER A 135 -10.17 -12.74 6.93
C SER A 135 -10.78 -11.35 6.83
N ASP A 136 -10.92 -10.79 5.62
CA ASP A 136 -11.35 -9.40 5.39
C ASP A 136 -12.68 -9.07 6.06
N VAL A 137 -13.63 -10.01 6.05
CA VAL A 137 -14.97 -9.85 6.65
C VAL A 137 -14.96 -9.76 8.18
N PHE A 138 -13.87 -10.18 8.83
CA PHE A 138 -13.69 -10.16 10.27
C PHE A 138 -12.84 -8.95 10.74
N LEU A 139 -12.30 -8.16 9.80
CA LEU A 139 -11.47 -7.00 10.14
C LEU A 139 -12.34 -5.83 10.58
N ASN A 140 -11.90 -5.14 11.63
CA ASN A 140 -12.58 -3.92 12.08
C ASN A 140 -12.18 -2.73 11.21
N LEU A 141 -13.15 -2.19 10.46
CA LEU A 141 -12.95 -1.00 9.61
C LEU A 141 -13.19 0.33 10.36
N SER A 142 -13.55 0.30 11.65
CA SER A 142 -13.76 1.53 12.41
C SER A 142 -12.46 2.31 12.61
N PRO A 143 -12.44 3.62 12.28
CA PRO A 143 -11.23 4.41 12.44
C PRO A 143 -10.74 4.50 13.88
N GLN A 144 -9.42 4.34 14.08
CA GLN A 144 -8.74 4.35 15.36
C GLN A 144 -7.65 5.43 15.40
N LYS A 145 -7.60 6.19 16.51
CA LYS A 145 -6.55 7.19 16.75
C LYS A 145 -5.23 6.57 17.20
N GLU A 146 -5.32 5.49 18.00
CA GLU A 146 -4.17 4.86 18.64
C GLU A 146 -4.18 3.34 18.42
N PRO A 147 -4.04 2.89 17.15
CA PRO A 147 -4.21 1.49 16.74
C PRO A 147 -3.37 0.51 17.59
N TYR A 148 -2.10 0.84 17.82
CA TYR A 148 -1.14 -0.08 18.46
C TYR A 148 -1.21 -0.11 19.98
N LYS A 149 -2.08 0.68 20.63
CA LYS A 149 -2.36 0.54 22.07
C LYS A 149 -2.98 -0.82 22.41
N ILE A 150 -3.53 -1.52 21.42
CA ILE A 150 -3.95 -2.92 21.58
C ILE A 150 -2.83 -3.79 22.14
N LEU A 151 -1.57 -3.53 21.77
CA LEU A 151 -0.43 -4.30 22.25
C LEU A 151 -0.29 -4.22 23.78
N ASP A 152 -0.64 -3.09 24.40
CA ASP A 152 -0.51 -2.91 25.84
C ASP A 152 -1.44 -3.84 26.65
N LYS A 153 -2.55 -4.29 26.04
CA LYS A 153 -3.61 -5.09 26.69
C LYS A 153 -3.28 -6.58 26.88
N PHE A 154 -2.22 -7.07 26.24
CA PHE A 154 -1.86 -8.48 26.21
C PHE A 154 -0.53 -8.75 26.91
N GLU A 155 -0.37 -9.95 27.45
CA GLU A 155 0.83 -10.39 28.19
C GLU A 155 1.75 -11.26 27.33
N GLN A 156 1.19 -11.91 26.30
CA GLN A 156 1.89 -12.78 25.37
C GLN A 156 1.55 -12.42 23.92
N TYR A 157 2.57 -12.50 23.06
CA TYR A 157 2.44 -12.38 21.62
C TYR A 157 2.86 -13.67 20.94
N VAL A 158 2.01 -14.17 20.04
CA VAL A 158 2.34 -15.28 19.14
C VAL A 158 2.38 -14.70 17.74
N VAL A 159 3.57 -14.62 17.17
CA VAL A 159 3.78 -14.09 15.81
C VAL A 159 3.93 -15.25 14.85
N TYR A 160 3.04 -15.32 13.86
CA TYR A 160 3.07 -16.33 12.81
C TYR A 160 3.60 -15.71 11.51
N GLY A 161 4.74 -16.22 11.01
CA GLY A 161 5.41 -15.68 9.83
C GLY A 161 6.06 -14.31 10.03
N GLU A 162 6.72 -13.81 8.99
CA GLU A 162 7.42 -12.51 9.04
C GLU A 162 6.43 -11.33 9.15
N LEU A 163 6.81 -10.29 9.88
CA LEU A 163 6.05 -9.05 10.03
C LEU A 163 6.77 -7.86 9.41
N ASN A 164 6.03 -6.77 9.21
CA ASN A 164 6.65 -5.48 8.92
C ASN A 164 7.64 -5.07 10.02
N GLN A 165 8.80 -4.54 9.61
CA GLN A 165 9.93 -4.25 10.52
C GLN A 165 9.56 -3.35 11.71
N VAL A 166 8.73 -2.33 11.51
CA VAL A 166 8.33 -1.44 12.60
C VAL A 166 7.38 -2.14 13.56
N LEU A 167 6.41 -2.92 13.07
CA LEU A 167 5.54 -3.72 13.93
C LEU A 167 6.34 -4.75 14.76
N ALA A 168 7.28 -5.44 14.14
CA ALA A 168 8.22 -6.33 14.84
C ALA A 168 9.02 -5.57 15.92
N THR A 169 9.43 -4.32 15.65
CA THR A 169 10.09 -3.46 16.63
C THR A 169 9.17 -3.10 17.79
N LEU A 170 7.90 -2.78 17.54
CA LEU A 170 6.92 -2.49 18.60
C LEU A 170 6.71 -3.71 19.51
N ILE A 171 6.56 -4.90 18.92
CA ILE A 171 6.44 -6.16 19.67
C ILE A 171 7.71 -6.41 20.48
N ARG A 172 8.90 -6.17 19.91
CA ARG A 172 10.17 -6.27 20.63
C ARG A 172 10.25 -5.33 21.82
N LEU A 173 9.76 -4.10 21.70
CA LEU A 173 9.71 -3.14 22.80
C LEU A 173 8.78 -3.62 23.91
N GLN A 174 7.65 -4.22 23.56
CA GLN A 174 6.72 -4.83 24.51
C GLN A 174 7.33 -6.06 25.21
N GLN A 175 8.04 -6.92 24.48
CA GLN A 175 8.82 -8.03 25.05
C GLN A 175 9.83 -7.53 26.08
N ARG A 176 10.49 -6.40 25.79
CA ARG A 176 11.44 -5.73 26.70
C ARG A 176 10.82 -5.19 27.98
N LYS A 177 9.49 -5.00 28.00
CA LYS A 177 8.72 -4.65 29.21
C LYS A 177 8.30 -5.89 30.02
N GLY A 178 8.77 -7.08 29.67
CA GLY A 178 8.50 -8.33 30.38
C GLY A 178 7.38 -9.19 29.78
N LYS A 179 6.85 -8.82 28.61
CA LYS A 179 5.86 -9.63 27.90
C LYS A 179 6.51 -10.78 27.15
N LYS A 180 5.79 -11.88 26.95
CA LYS A 180 6.31 -13.07 26.28
C LYS A 180 6.16 -12.96 24.76
N LEU A 181 7.19 -13.34 24.01
CA LEU A 181 7.21 -13.41 22.55
C LEU A 181 7.50 -14.83 22.07
N THR A 182 6.53 -15.42 21.38
CA THR A 182 6.67 -16.70 20.67
C THR A 182 6.63 -16.45 19.17
N LEU A 183 7.57 -17.01 18.42
CA LEU A 183 7.55 -17.01 16.96
C LEU A 183 7.14 -18.37 16.44
N VAL A 184 6.32 -18.40 15.39
CA VAL A 184 5.81 -19.63 14.76
C VAL A 184 6.01 -19.53 13.26
N ASN A 185 6.63 -20.55 12.66
CA ASN A 185 6.91 -20.60 11.23
C ASN A 185 7.58 -19.30 10.72
N TYR A 186 8.49 -18.76 11.52
CA TYR A 186 9.12 -17.47 11.27
C TYR A 186 10.45 -17.67 10.52
N PRO A 187 10.73 -16.93 9.42
CA PRO A 187 11.97 -17.09 8.68
C PRO A 187 13.20 -16.82 9.56
N GLU A 188 14.22 -17.68 9.45
CA GLU A 188 15.43 -17.55 10.26
C GLU A 188 16.15 -16.22 9.96
N ASN A 189 16.16 -15.31 10.94
CA ASN A 189 16.84 -14.02 10.84
C ASN A 189 17.21 -13.47 12.24
N ALA A 190 17.84 -12.29 12.27
CA ALA A 190 18.32 -11.67 13.50
C ALA A 190 17.22 -11.30 14.51
N PHE A 191 15.94 -11.35 14.14
CA PHE A 191 14.81 -11.13 15.04
C PHE A 191 14.55 -12.34 15.94
N CYS A 192 14.79 -13.57 15.45
CA CYS A 192 14.52 -14.81 16.17
C CYS A 192 15.23 -14.89 17.53
N ARG A 193 16.43 -14.31 17.65
CA ARG A 193 17.21 -14.26 18.90
C ARG A 193 16.52 -13.52 20.06
N PHE A 194 15.47 -12.77 19.76
CA PHE A 194 14.73 -12.00 20.77
C PHE A 194 13.46 -12.70 21.26
N ALA A 195 13.08 -13.82 20.64
CA ALA A 195 11.93 -14.59 21.03
C ALA A 195 12.24 -15.43 22.27
N ASP A 196 11.25 -15.59 23.14
CA ASP A 196 11.32 -16.50 24.28
C ASP A 196 11.13 -17.96 23.83
N ALA A 197 10.47 -18.18 22.69
CA ALA A 197 10.35 -19.48 22.04
C ALA A 197 10.17 -19.32 20.52
N VAL A 198 10.66 -20.31 19.76
CA VAL A 198 10.48 -20.40 18.30
C VAL A 198 10.01 -21.82 17.97
N TYR A 199 8.87 -21.93 17.28
CA TYR A 199 8.29 -23.20 16.88
C TYR A 199 8.09 -23.28 15.37
N ALA A 200 8.14 -24.49 14.82
CA ALA A 200 7.85 -24.73 13.41
C ALA A 200 6.35 -24.64 13.10
N ASN A 201 5.49 -24.94 14.09
CA ASN A 201 4.04 -24.99 13.92
C ASN A 201 3.31 -24.64 15.24
N LEU A 202 1.98 -24.56 15.19
CA LEU A 202 1.14 -24.14 16.31
C LEU A 202 0.97 -25.20 17.41
N ALA A 203 1.28 -26.48 17.17
CA ALA A 203 0.95 -27.56 18.12
C ALA A 203 1.69 -27.44 19.46
N GLU A 204 2.87 -26.82 19.46
CA GLU A 204 3.70 -26.61 20.65
C GLU A 204 3.42 -25.26 21.33
N VAL A 205 2.55 -24.43 20.76
CA VAL A 205 2.25 -23.10 21.30
C VAL A 205 1.32 -23.23 22.50
N GLN A 206 1.79 -22.74 23.64
CA GLN A 206 0.94 -22.52 24.81
C GLN A 206 0.38 -21.10 24.76
N ALA A 207 -0.94 -20.97 24.74
CA ALA A 207 -1.64 -19.69 24.70
C ALA A 207 -2.61 -19.55 25.89
N THR A 208 -3.02 -18.32 26.15
CA THR A 208 -3.94 -17.91 27.21
C THR A 208 -4.94 -16.90 26.66
N ASP A 209 -5.97 -16.54 27.44
CA ASP A 209 -6.89 -15.44 27.14
C ASP A 209 -6.18 -14.08 26.98
N LYS A 210 -4.95 -13.95 27.51
CA LYS A 210 -4.06 -12.78 27.37
C LYS A 210 -3.05 -12.90 26.24
N THR A 211 -3.21 -13.87 25.34
CA THR A 211 -2.39 -14.00 24.13
C THR A 211 -2.99 -13.21 22.98
N LEU A 212 -2.15 -12.44 22.29
CA LEU A 212 -2.46 -11.81 21.00
C LEU A 212 -1.73 -12.55 19.88
N PHE A 213 -2.49 -13.02 18.91
CA PHE A 213 -1.97 -13.65 17.71
C PHE A 213 -1.75 -12.59 16.63
N ILE A 214 -0.59 -12.63 15.98
CA ILE A 214 -0.17 -11.58 15.05
C ILE A 214 0.38 -12.22 13.78
N TYR A 215 -0.09 -11.76 12.62
CA TYR A 215 0.48 -12.16 11.33
C TYR A 215 0.40 -11.02 10.31
N ASN A 216 1.13 -11.16 9.20
CA ASN A 216 0.97 -10.32 8.03
C ASN A 216 0.32 -11.13 6.91
N GLN A 217 -0.82 -10.66 6.39
CA GLN A 217 -1.61 -11.38 5.39
C GLN A 217 -0.89 -11.60 4.05
N ASN A 218 0.17 -10.85 3.77
CA ASN A 218 0.97 -10.95 2.56
C ASN A 218 2.23 -11.80 2.73
N ARG A 219 2.45 -12.37 3.92
CA ARG A 219 3.66 -13.13 4.27
C ARG A 219 3.39 -14.61 4.57
N ILE A 220 2.11 -15.00 4.62
CA ILE A 220 1.67 -16.37 4.86
C ILE A 220 0.51 -16.72 3.92
N SER A 221 0.25 -18.00 3.73
CA SER A 221 -0.89 -18.49 2.95
C SER A 221 -2.21 -18.30 3.70
N GLU A 222 -3.32 -18.30 2.95
CA GLU A 222 -4.65 -18.22 3.56
C GLU A 222 -4.97 -19.46 4.43
N GLN A 223 -4.42 -20.63 4.10
CA GLN A 223 -4.59 -21.83 4.92
C GLN A 223 -3.85 -21.72 6.26
N GLU A 224 -2.64 -21.16 6.27
CA GLU A 224 -1.89 -20.91 7.51
C GLU A 224 -2.59 -19.85 8.37
N ALA A 225 -3.04 -18.76 7.76
CA ALA A 225 -3.85 -17.76 8.44
C ALA A 225 -5.12 -18.39 9.02
N PHE A 226 -5.88 -19.17 8.24
CA PHE A 226 -7.08 -19.85 8.74
C PHE A 226 -6.78 -20.78 9.92
N ALA A 227 -5.69 -21.56 9.85
CA ALA A 227 -5.26 -22.42 10.96
C ALA A 227 -4.95 -21.60 12.23
N LEU A 228 -4.35 -20.42 12.10
CA LEU A 228 -4.10 -19.51 13.21
C LEU A 228 -5.41 -18.95 13.81
N TRP A 229 -6.39 -18.58 12.98
CA TRP A 229 -7.71 -18.13 13.42
C TRP A 229 -8.46 -19.24 14.17
N CYS A 230 -8.45 -20.47 13.65
CA CYS A 230 -9.02 -21.64 14.35
C CYS A 230 -8.32 -21.88 15.69
N PHE A 231 -6.99 -21.88 15.70
CA PHE A 231 -6.22 -22.07 16.92
C PHE A 231 -6.56 -21.00 17.97
N ALA A 232 -6.62 -19.72 17.60
CA ALA A 232 -7.01 -18.65 18.52
C ALA A 232 -8.41 -18.90 19.11
N SER A 233 -9.37 -19.24 18.26
CA SER A 233 -10.76 -19.51 18.65
C SER A 233 -10.89 -20.69 19.61
N GLU A 234 -10.12 -21.77 19.40
CA GLU A 234 -10.04 -22.93 20.30
C GLU A 234 -9.51 -22.58 21.69
N GLN A 235 -8.68 -21.53 21.81
CA GLN A 235 -8.22 -20.99 23.10
C GLN A 235 -9.27 -20.07 23.75
N GLY A 236 -10.48 -19.98 23.19
CA GLY A 236 -11.57 -19.14 23.70
C GLY A 236 -11.38 -17.65 23.42
N THR A 237 -10.62 -17.30 22.37
CA THR A 237 -10.31 -15.91 22.06
C THR A 237 -10.30 -15.59 20.57
N ASP A 238 -10.69 -14.37 20.22
CA ASP A 238 -10.56 -13.79 18.88
C ASP A 238 -9.48 -12.68 18.86
N ASN A 239 -8.47 -12.77 19.74
CA ASN A 239 -7.39 -11.80 19.85
C ASN A 239 -6.42 -11.93 18.65
N LEU A 240 -6.79 -11.37 17.50
CA LEU A 240 -5.95 -11.33 16.31
C LEU A 240 -5.59 -9.90 15.91
N LEU A 241 -4.33 -9.71 15.53
CA LEU A 241 -3.81 -8.53 14.85
C LEU A 241 -3.36 -8.94 13.46
N VAL A 242 -4.10 -8.49 12.45
CA VAL A 242 -3.74 -8.67 11.04
C VAL A 242 -3.04 -7.41 10.56
N SER A 243 -1.83 -7.59 10.03
CA SER A 243 -1.06 -6.52 9.36
C SER A 243 -0.93 -6.79 7.87
N THR A 244 -0.57 -5.78 7.08
CA THR A 244 -0.40 -5.92 5.63
C THR A 244 0.69 -5.04 5.05
N ASP A 245 1.26 -5.48 3.92
CA ASP A 245 2.13 -4.67 3.07
C ASP A 245 1.35 -3.66 2.22
N PHE A 246 0.03 -3.71 2.20
CA PHE A 246 -0.80 -2.73 1.51
C PHE A 246 -1.06 -1.50 2.38
N ARG A 247 -0.80 -0.31 1.85
CA ARG A 247 -0.92 0.95 2.63
C ARG A 247 -2.36 1.30 3.05
N ASN A 248 -3.36 0.85 2.30
CA ASN A 248 -4.76 1.27 2.43
C ASN A 248 -5.73 0.08 2.26
N HIS A 249 -5.40 -1.09 2.81
CA HIS A 249 -6.23 -2.29 2.67
C HIS A 249 -7.64 -2.10 3.24
N LEU A 250 -7.75 -1.62 4.48
CA LEU A 250 -9.05 -1.41 5.11
C LEU A 250 -9.87 -0.33 4.37
N GLY A 251 -9.21 0.67 3.80
CA GLY A 251 -9.86 1.65 2.94
C GLY A 251 -10.37 1.05 1.63
N CYS A 252 -9.58 0.16 1.01
CA CYS A 252 -10.01 -0.60 -0.16
C CYS A 252 -11.24 -1.46 0.17
N LEU A 253 -11.27 -2.14 1.33
CA LEU A 253 -12.44 -2.90 1.77
C LEU A 253 -13.66 -2.01 2.04
N ALA A 254 -13.45 -0.82 2.60
CA ALA A 254 -14.51 0.15 2.84
C ALA A 254 -15.18 0.66 1.54
N MET A 255 -14.47 0.62 0.41
CA MET A 255 -15.02 0.93 -0.91
C MET A 255 -15.91 -0.20 -1.47
N GLN A 256 -15.93 -1.36 -0.82
CA GLN A 256 -16.71 -2.54 -1.19
C GLN A 256 -16.57 -2.94 -2.68
N PRO A 257 -15.34 -3.07 -3.22
CA PRO A 257 -15.15 -3.46 -4.60
C PRO A 257 -15.56 -4.92 -4.83
N ASP A 258 -16.01 -5.21 -6.06
CA ASP A 258 -16.14 -6.58 -6.53
C ASP A 258 -14.76 -7.20 -6.80
N PHE A 259 -14.47 -8.32 -6.15
CA PHE A 259 -13.24 -9.10 -6.34
C PHE A 259 -13.41 -10.23 -7.37
N SER A 260 -14.54 -10.30 -8.08
CA SER A 260 -14.76 -11.30 -9.12
C SER A 260 -13.87 -11.03 -10.36
N LEU A 261 -13.45 -12.11 -11.02
CA LEU A 261 -12.73 -12.01 -12.29
C LEU A 261 -13.73 -12.02 -13.45
N SER A 262 -13.73 -10.95 -14.23
CA SER A 262 -14.50 -10.85 -15.46
C SER A 262 -13.69 -10.13 -16.54
N VAL A 263 -13.83 -10.59 -17.78
CA VAL A 263 -13.26 -9.91 -18.95
C VAL A 263 -14.12 -8.69 -19.27
N SER A 264 -13.48 -7.58 -19.60
CA SER A 264 -14.15 -6.34 -20.02
C SER A 264 -13.45 -5.78 -21.25
N ASP A 265 -14.22 -5.18 -22.17
CA ASP A 265 -13.68 -4.59 -23.39
C ASP A 265 -12.73 -3.43 -23.05
N PHE A 266 -13.13 -2.56 -22.11
CA PHE A 266 -12.29 -1.50 -21.55
C PHE A 266 -12.00 -1.80 -20.07
N VAL A 267 -10.73 -1.69 -19.67
CA VAL A 267 -10.36 -1.76 -18.26
C VAL A 267 -9.37 -0.66 -17.89
N LEU A 268 -9.62 0.02 -16.77
CA LEU A 268 -8.69 0.97 -16.18
C LEU A 268 -8.41 0.60 -14.72
N SER A 269 -7.14 0.51 -14.33
CA SER A 269 -6.74 0.30 -12.94
C SER A 269 -5.85 1.42 -12.42
N TRP A 270 -5.93 1.71 -11.11
CA TRP A 270 -5.06 2.69 -10.46
C TRP A 270 -4.26 2.05 -9.32
N GLY A 271 -2.92 2.13 -9.42
CA GLY A 271 -1.97 1.65 -8.42
C GLY A 271 -1.61 0.16 -8.55
N ALA A 272 -2.21 -0.54 -9.50
CA ALA A 272 -1.86 -1.89 -9.91
C ALA A 272 -2.19 -2.09 -11.40
N TYR A 273 -1.71 -3.19 -11.99
CA TYR A 273 -2.18 -3.59 -13.31
C TYR A 273 -3.55 -4.26 -13.22
N PRO A 274 -4.45 -4.02 -14.19
CA PRO A 274 -5.76 -4.61 -14.16
C PRO A 274 -5.70 -6.14 -14.28
N ALA A 275 -6.58 -6.84 -13.56
CA ALA A 275 -6.73 -8.27 -13.76
C ALA A 275 -7.19 -8.54 -15.21
N LEU A 276 -6.64 -9.57 -15.85
CA LEU A 276 -7.00 -9.94 -17.24
C LEU A 276 -6.81 -8.81 -18.27
N ALA A 277 -5.90 -7.86 -18.02
CA ALA A 277 -5.64 -6.72 -18.91
C ALA A 277 -5.39 -7.10 -20.38
N ASN A 278 -4.65 -8.20 -20.60
CA ASN A 278 -4.33 -8.73 -21.94
C ASN A 278 -5.53 -9.32 -22.69
N GLN A 279 -6.70 -9.44 -22.06
CA GLN A 279 -7.95 -9.89 -22.68
C GLN A 279 -8.90 -8.74 -22.97
N ALA A 280 -8.58 -7.52 -22.54
CA ALA A 280 -9.33 -6.32 -22.89
C ALA A 280 -9.00 -5.89 -24.32
N LYS A 281 -9.93 -5.15 -24.95
CA LYS A 281 -9.68 -4.47 -26.23
C LYS A 281 -8.81 -3.23 -26.02
N PHE A 282 -8.99 -2.57 -24.87
CA PHE A 282 -8.15 -1.46 -24.46
C PHE A 282 -7.98 -1.42 -22.94
N SER A 283 -6.74 -1.33 -22.49
CA SER A 283 -6.38 -1.41 -21.08
C SER A 283 -5.48 -0.24 -20.67
N VAL A 284 -5.81 0.35 -19.52
CA VAL A 284 -5.14 1.53 -18.96
C VAL A 284 -4.68 1.22 -17.55
N ALA A 285 -3.45 1.61 -17.19
CA ALA A 285 -3.00 1.60 -15.80
C ALA A 285 -2.41 2.96 -15.39
N ILE A 286 -2.89 3.48 -14.26
CA ILE A 286 -2.34 4.67 -13.62
C ILE A 286 -1.27 4.20 -12.62
N MET A 287 0.01 4.39 -12.97
CA MET A 287 1.17 3.78 -12.29
C MET A 287 2.30 4.78 -12.00
N PRO A 288 3.10 4.60 -10.94
CA PRO A 288 4.17 5.53 -10.60
C PRO A 288 5.45 5.35 -11.45
N PHE A 289 5.72 4.18 -12.01
CA PHE A 289 6.95 3.92 -12.76
C PHE A 289 6.67 3.36 -14.16
N GLU A 290 7.62 3.56 -15.05
CA GLU A 290 7.65 2.93 -16.36
C GLU A 290 7.90 1.44 -16.23
N ASP A 291 7.28 0.66 -17.10
CA ASP A 291 7.50 -0.78 -17.19
C ASP A 291 7.29 -1.22 -18.64
N GLU A 292 8.39 -1.50 -19.32
CA GLU A 292 8.39 -1.96 -20.71
C GLU A 292 7.53 -3.22 -20.90
N LYS A 293 7.40 -4.04 -19.86
CA LYS A 293 6.64 -5.28 -19.86
C LYS A 293 5.22 -5.13 -19.30
N ALA A 294 4.76 -3.90 -19.03
CA ALA A 294 3.42 -3.67 -18.52
C ALA A 294 2.37 -4.34 -19.42
N PRO A 295 1.41 -5.10 -18.86
CA PRO A 295 0.42 -5.85 -19.63
C PRO A 295 -0.74 -4.95 -20.09
N VAL A 296 -0.49 -3.67 -20.34
CA VAL A 296 -1.50 -2.67 -20.72
C VAL A 296 -1.13 -1.92 -21.99
N ASP A 297 -2.13 -1.29 -22.60
CA ASP A 297 -1.98 -0.48 -23.82
C ASP A 297 -1.54 0.94 -23.49
N LEU A 298 -1.99 1.50 -22.36
CA LEU A 298 -1.71 2.87 -21.95
C LEU A 298 -1.28 2.94 -20.47
N LEU A 299 -0.13 3.56 -20.23
CA LEU A 299 0.34 3.93 -18.90
C LEU A 299 0.12 5.42 -18.67
N ILE A 300 -0.48 5.76 -17.53
CA ILE A 300 -0.69 7.14 -17.08
C ILE A 300 0.12 7.39 -15.79
N PRO A 301 0.82 8.52 -15.63
CA PRO A 301 1.52 8.85 -14.39
C PRO A 301 0.60 8.90 -13.16
N ALA A 302 0.93 8.11 -12.13
CA ALA A 302 0.31 8.20 -10.80
C ALA A 302 1.14 9.08 -9.85
N PRO A 303 0.53 9.81 -8.90
CA PRO A 303 1.26 10.43 -7.79
C PRO A 303 1.70 9.36 -6.76
N SER A 304 2.77 9.65 -6.02
CA SER A 304 3.14 8.92 -4.81
C SER A 304 2.58 9.59 -3.55
N PHE A 305 2.77 8.96 -2.38
CA PHE A 305 2.43 9.55 -1.08
C PHE A 305 3.25 10.80 -0.71
N LEU A 306 4.21 11.22 -1.55
CA LEU A 306 4.98 12.45 -1.39
C LEU A 306 4.50 13.57 -2.34
N GLU A 307 3.51 13.26 -3.18
CA GLU A 307 3.09 14.08 -4.32
C GLU A 307 1.60 14.43 -4.28
N MET A 308 0.88 13.98 -3.26
CA MET A 308 -0.55 14.22 -3.11
C MET A 308 -0.99 14.18 -1.65
N GLU A 309 -1.81 15.17 -1.28
CA GLU A 309 -2.59 15.15 -0.03
C GLU A 309 -3.68 14.09 -0.12
N GLY A 310 -3.56 13.05 0.70
CA GLY A 310 -4.42 11.87 0.60
C GLY A 310 -4.62 11.19 1.94
N THR A 311 -5.68 10.39 2.02
CA THR A 311 -6.12 9.68 3.21
C THR A 311 -6.11 8.19 2.97
N ALA A 312 -5.63 7.41 3.94
CA ALA A 312 -5.73 5.96 3.93
C ALA A 312 -6.18 5.43 5.29
N LEU A 313 -6.99 4.38 5.26
CA LEU A 313 -7.33 3.57 6.43
C LEU A 313 -6.42 2.35 6.43
N SER A 314 -5.35 2.48 7.20
CA SER A 314 -4.26 1.50 7.31
C SER A 314 -4.53 0.47 8.41
N ASP A 315 -3.52 -0.31 8.83
CA ASP A 315 -3.69 -1.40 9.80
C ASP A 315 -4.44 -0.95 11.06
N LEU A 316 -5.30 -1.83 11.59
CA LEU A 316 -6.05 -1.59 12.83
C LEU A 316 -6.93 -0.33 12.79
N GLY A 317 -7.39 0.08 11.61
CA GLY A 317 -8.25 1.25 11.43
C GLY A 317 -7.50 2.58 11.57
N GLN A 318 -6.18 2.59 11.54
CA GLN A 318 -5.43 3.84 11.67
C GLN A 318 -5.67 4.74 10.47
N ILE A 319 -6.19 5.96 10.72
CA ILE A 319 -6.25 7.01 9.71
C ILE A 319 -4.83 7.54 9.49
N THR A 320 -4.37 7.49 8.26
CA THR A 320 -3.09 8.04 7.83
C THR A 320 -3.32 9.12 6.79
N LYS A 321 -2.49 10.16 6.84
CA LYS A 321 -2.55 11.30 5.91
C LYS A 321 -1.21 11.45 5.20
N SER A 322 -1.22 11.50 3.88
CA SER A 322 -0.09 11.97 3.08
C SER A 322 -0.24 13.45 2.76
N ALA A 323 0.86 14.08 2.38
CA ALA A 323 0.95 15.47 1.94
C ALA A 323 1.61 15.54 0.55
N ASN A 324 1.74 16.76 0.01
CA ASN A 324 2.46 17.02 -1.25
C ASN A 324 3.76 17.83 -1.03
N PRO A 325 4.73 17.34 -0.23
CA PRO A 325 6.00 18.04 -0.02
C PRO A 325 6.83 18.17 -1.31
N ALA A 326 6.59 17.32 -2.32
CA ALA A 326 7.25 17.42 -3.62
C ALA A 326 6.67 18.52 -4.53
N LYS A 327 5.55 19.16 -4.14
CA LYS A 327 4.83 20.16 -4.95
C LYS A 327 4.53 19.65 -6.37
N SER A 328 4.21 18.35 -6.47
CA SER A 328 3.89 17.70 -7.74
C SER A 328 2.51 18.14 -8.23
N ILE A 329 2.37 18.17 -9.56
CA ILE A 329 1.12 18.53 -10.25
C ILE A 329 0.46 17.32 -10.94
N ILE A 330 1.01 16.11 -10.77
CA ILE A 330 0.50 14.90 -11.45
C ILE A 330 -0.98 14.66 -11.14
N ILE A 331 -1.38 14.84 -9.88
CA ILE A 331 -2.80 14.71 -9.51
C ILE A 331 -3.68 15.76 -10.18
N ASN A 332 -3.16 16.97 -10.43
CA ASN A 332 -3.91 18.00 -11.16
C ASN A 332 -4.11 17.61 -12.63
N GLU A 333 -3.10 17.03 -13.29
CA GLU A 333 -3.24 16.54 -14.66
C GLU A 333 -4.22 15.35 -14.73
N LEU A 334 -4.17 14.43 -13.77
CA LEU A 334 -5.17 13.37 -13.65
C LEU A 334 -6.57 13.97 -13.49
N MET A 335 -6.79 14.88 -12.54
CA MET A 335 -8.11 15.50 -12.36
C MET A 335 -8.60 16.20 -13.63
N ARG A 336 -7.72 16.85 -14.41
CA ARG A 336 -8.07 17.41 -15.71
C ARG A 336 -8.45 16.34 -16.73
N LEU A 337 -7.72 15.22 -16.80
CA LEU A 337 -8.07 14.07 -17.64
C LEU A 337 -9.46 13.54 -17.27
N PHE A 338 -9.72 13.24 -16.00
CA PHE A 338 -11.01 12.72 -15.53
C PHE A 338 -12.16 13.72 -15.77
N TYR A 339 -11.90 15.02 -15.59
CA TYR A 339 -12.86 16.08 -15.91
C TYR A 339 -13.16 16.15 -17.41
N THR A 340 -12.13 16.12 -18.25
CA THR A 340 -12.27 16.22 -19.72
C THR A 340 -13.03 15.02 -20.29
N LEU A 341 -12.85 13.84 -19.69
CA LEU A 341 -13.63 12.63 -20.00
C LEU A 341 -15.08 12.68 -19.45
N ASN A 342 -15.45 13.75 -18.74
CA ASN A 342 -16.75 13.89 -18.08
C ASN A 342 -17.05 12.76 -17.08
N TRP A 343 -16.00 12.24 -16.43
CA TRP A 343 -16.09 11.23 -15.37
C TRP A 343 -16.26 11.87 -14.00
N ILE A 344 -15.74 13.09 -13.83
CA ILE A 344 -15.95 13.91 -12.64
C ILE A 344 -16.42 15.32 -13.04
N HIS A 345 -17.14 15.98 -12.15
CA HIS A 345 -17.60 17.35 -12.38
C HIS A 345 -16.44 18.36 -12.18
N PRO A 346 -16.36 19.49 -12.92
CA PRO A 346 -15.31 20.48 -12.73
C PRO A 346 -15.19 21.02 -11.29
N ASN A 347 -16.32 21.23 -10.59
CA ASN A 347 -16.32 21.60 -9.15
C ASN A 347 -15.71 20.55 -8.21
N SER A 348 -15.46 19.33 -8.70
CA SER A 348 -14.76 18.27 -7.97
C SER A 348 -13.34 18.04 -8.47
N ALA A 349 -12.82 18.85 -9.39
CA ALA A 349 -11.47 18.70 -9.94
C ALA A 349 -10.38 19.34 -9.05
N GLU A 350 -10.54 19.22 -7.73
CA GLU A 350 -9.59 19.71 -6.73
C GLU A 350 -9.45 18.71 -5.58
N VAL A 351 -8.23 18.55 -5.06
CA VAL A 351 -7.91 17.59 -3.99
C VAL A 351 -8.73 17.83 -2.71
N PRO A 352 -8.95 19.08 -2.22
CA PRO A 352 -9.74 19.32 -1.02
C PRO A 352 -11.18 18.79 -1.07
N PHE A 353 -11.82 18.78 -2.25
CA PHE A 353 -13.14 18.19 -2.43
C PHE A 353 -13.10 16.69 -2.08
N TRP A 354 -12.12 15.97 -2.60
CA TRP A 354 -12.00 14.53 -2.36
C TRP A 354 -11.55 14.21 -0.94
N ASN A 355 -10.75 15.07 -0.30
CA ASN A 355 -10.42 14.90 1.11
C ASN A 355 -11.69 14.96 1.98
N GLN A 356 -12.64 15.85 1.67
CA GLN A 356 -13.93 15.91 2.37
C GLN A 356 -14.78 14.66 2.13
N GLU A 357 -14.78 14.12 0.91
CA GLU A 357 -15.49 12.86 0.60
C GLU A 357 -14.87 11.66 1.33
N ALA A 358 -13.55 11.59 1.40
CA ALA A 358 -12.83 10.56 2.18
C ALA A 358 -13.15 10.67 3.68
N GLU A 359 -13.25 11.89 4.23
CA GLU A 359 -13.67 12.11 5.61
C GLU A 359 -15.10 11.64 5.86
N LYS A 360 -16.04 11.93 4.96
CA LYS A 360 -17.43 11.43 5.06
C LYS A 360 -17.47 9.90 5.08
N LEU A 361 -16.69 9.24 4.23
CA LEU A 361 -16.59 7.78 4.23
C LEU A 361 -16.09 7.26 5.59
N LEU A 362 -15.04 7.85 6.14
CA LEU A 362 -14.50 7.45 7.45
C LEU A 362 -15.48 7.68 8.60
N LEU A 363 -16.26 8.77 8.57
CA LEU A 363 -17.31 9.02 9.55
C LEU A 363 -18.38 7.92 9.55
N ASN A 364 -18.75 7.43 8.37
CA ASN A 364 -19.73 6.34 8.23
C ASN A 364 -19.24 4.99 8.79
N LEU A 365 -17.92 4.82 8.94
CA LEU A 365 -17.31 3.60 9.47
C LEU A 365 -17.16 3.58 11.00
N GLN A 366 -17.46 4.69 11.70
CA GLN A 366 -17.23 4.80 13.16
C GLN A 366 -17.95 3.72 13.98
N ASN A 367 -19.10 3.26 13.51
CA ASN A 367 -19.90 2.22 14.16
C ASN A 367 -19.87 0.89 13.41
N TYR A 368 -18.84 0.66 12.59
CA TYR A 368 -18.66 -0.60 11.89
C TYR A 368 -18.55 -1.76 12.88
N VAL A 369 -19.31 -2.83 12.64
CA VAL A 369 -19.27 -4.05 13.45
C VAL A 369 -18.75 -5.18 12.56
N PRO A 370 -17.54 -5.71 12.82
CA PRO A 370 -17.02 -6.83 12.06
C PRO A 370 -17.86 -8.09 12.28
N ALA A 371 -17.87 -8.99 11.31
CA ALA A 371 -18.45 -10.31 11.51
C ALA A 371 -17.67 -11.08 12.58
N LYS A 372 -18.36 -11.94 13.32
CA LYS A 372 -17.69 -12.89 14.22
C LYS A 372 -17.09 -14.02 13.40
N PHE A 373 -15.91 -14.48 13.81
CA PHE A 373 -15.29 -15.62 13.16
C PHE A 373 -16.08 -16.89 13.46
N ASP A 374 -16.42 -17.63 12.40
CA ASP A 374 -17.02 -18.95 12.46
C ASP A 374 -16.24 -19.87 11.51
N PRO A 375 -15.47 -20.83 12.03
CA PRO A 375 -14.70 -21.78 11.20
C PRO A 375 -15.57 -22.53 10.20
N SER A 376 -16.84 -22.82 10.53
CA SER A 376 -17.74 -23.60 9.69
C SER A 376 -18.22 -22.84 8.45
N ALA A 377 -18.19 -21.51 8.49
CA ALA A 377 -18.56 -20.64 7.38
C ALA A 377 -17.45 -20.55 6.31
N VAL A 378 -16.20 -20.93 6.65
CA VAL A 378 -15.05 -20.80 5.76
C VAL A 378 -14.85 -22.09 4.95
N LYS A 379 -14.89 -21.95 3.62
CA LYS A 379 -14.63 -23.07 2.70
C LYS A 379 -13.14 -23.29 2.51
N ILE A 380 -12.54 -24.13 3.34
CA ILE A 380 -11.08 -24.43 3.35
C ILE A 380 -10.54 -24.77 1.95
N GLY A 381 -11.28 -25.53 1.15
CA GLY A 381 -10.89 -25.90 -0.22
C GLY A 381 -10.75 -24.72 -1.21
N LYS A 382 -11.26 -23.53 -0.86
CA LYS A 382 -11.10 -22.29 -1.64
C LYS A 382 -9.94 -21.42 -1.15
N LEU A 383 -9.35 -21.72 0.01
CA LEU A 383 -8.24 -20.95 0.56
C LEU A 383 -6.95 -21.28 -0.16
N SER A 384 -6.20 -20.24 -0.54
CA SER A 384 -4.90 -20.42 -1.19
C SER A 384 -3.88 -21.13 -0.29
N LYS A 385 -3.16 -22.10 -0.87
CA LYS A 385 -1.99 -22.77 -0.26
C LYS A 385 -0.69 -21.99 -0.42
N THR A 386 -0.68 -21.03 -1.34
CA THR A 386 0.48 -20.17 -1.61
C THR A 386 0.18 -18.75 -1.15
N ILE A 387 1.25 -18.00 -0.89
CA ILE A 387 1.15 -16.58 -0.56
C ILE A 387 0.63 -15.83 -1.79
N LYS A 388 -0.51 -15.15 -1.64
CA LYS A 388 -1.08 -14.26 -2.65
C LYS A 388 -0.56 -12.85 -2.42
N PHE A 389 0.28 -12.34 -3.32
CA PHE A 389 0.81 -10.99 -3.19
C PHE A 389 1.24 -10.42 -4.55
N ILE A 390 0.72 -9.23 -4.88
CA ILE A 390 1.24 -8.38 -5.96
C ILE A 390 1.92 -7.20 -5.26
N PRO A 391 3.26 -7.07 -5.27
CA PRO A 391 3.94 -5.96 -4.61
C PRO A 391 3.63 -4.63 -5.28
N ALA A 392 3.69 -3.54 -4.50
CA ALA A 392 3.66 -2.19 -5.06
C ALA A 392 4.82 -2.02 -6.05
N GLN A 393 4.60 -1.33 -7.16
CA GLN A 393 5.66 -1.09 -8.14
C GLN A 393 6.89 -0.42 -7.51
N ALA A 394 6.66 0.53 -6.59
CA ALA A 394 7.71 1.20 -5.81
C ALA A 394 8.60 0.23 -5.02
N GLU A 395 8.08 -0.91 -4.57
CA GLU A 395 8.85 -1.88 -3.77
C GLU A 395 10.02 -2.47 -4.57
N LYS A 396 9.86 -2.67 -5.88
CA LYS A 396 10.93 -3.13 -6.77
C LYS A 396 12.09 -2.13 -6.82
N HIS A 397 11.77 -0.84 -6.98
CA HIS A 397 12.77 0.22 -7.04
C HIS A 397 13.47 0.44 -5.70
N ILE A 398 12.71 0.43 -4.60
CA ILE A 398 13.26 0.54 -3.24
C ILE A 398 14.18 -0.64 -2.92
N THR A 399 13.83 -1.85 -3.36
CA THR A 399 14.67 -3.03 -3.18
C THR A 399 15.96 -2.92 -3.99
N ALA A 400 15.88 -2.46 -5.24
CA ALA A 400 17.07 -2.21 -6.06
C ALA A 400 18.01 -1.17 -5.40
N LEU A 401 17.45 -0.09 -4.85
CA LEU A 401 18.19 0.91 -4.09
C LEU A 401 18.88 0.31 -2.84
N PHE A 402 18.17 -0.54 -2.10
CA PHE A 402 18.72 -1.22 -0.93
C PHE A 402 19.93 -2.10 -1.29
N GLU A 403 19.81 -2.91 -2.35
CA GLU A 403 20.89 -3.79 -2.81
C GLU A 403 22.09 -3.02 -3.36
N GLN A 404 21.87 -1.88 -4.03
CA GLN A 404 22.96 -0.99 -4.45
C GLN A 404 23.73 -0.45 -3.24
N GLY A 405 23.05 -0.07 -2.17
CA GLY A 405 23.66 0.43 -0.94
C GLY A 405 24.53 -0.59 -0.20
N LYS A 406 24.30 -1.89 -0.40
CA LYS A 406 25.14 -2.97 0.16
C LYS A 406 26.44 -3.20 -0.60
N LYS A 407 26.51 -2.79 -1.87
CA LYS A 407 27.75 -2.93 -2.66
C LYS A 407 28.77 -1.94 -2.10
N ALA A 408 29.96 -2.43 -1.76
CA ALA A 408 31.04 -1.58 -1.30
C ALA A 408 31.30 -0.48 -2.34
N THR A 409 31.07 0.78 -1.98
CA THR A 409 31.53 1.91 -2.77
C THR A 409 33.04 1.96 -2.60
N SER A 410 33.77 1.34 -3.53
CA SER A 410 35.21 1.51 -3.57
C SER A 410 35.51 3.01 -3.69
N PHE A 411 36.20 3.57 -2.69
CA PHE A 411 36.65 4.96 -2.68
C PHE A 411 37.60 5.28 -3.86
N SER A 412 38.06 4.26 -4.59
CA SER A 412 39.03 4.34 -5.69
C SER A 412 38.46 4.82 -7.03
N GLY A 413 37.13 4.91 -7.20
CA GLY A 413 36.53 5.26 -8.50
C GLY A 413 36.50 6.75 -8.85
N ARG A 414 36.85 7.67 -7.94
CA ARG A 414 36.79 9.14 -8.17
C ARG A 414 38.14 9.86 -8.19
N LEU A 415 39.26 9.14 -8.04
CA LEU A 415 40.61 9.73 -8.00
C LEU A 415 41.50 9.39 -9.20
N MET A 416 41.01 8.66 -10.21
CA MET A 416 41.81 8.25 -11.38
C MET A 416 41.28 8.77 -12.72
N SER A 417 40.87 10.04 -12.79
CA SER A 417 40.60 10.70 -14.08
C SER A 417 41.22 12.09 -14.22
N SER A 418 42.23 12.44 -13.42
CA SER A 418 42.92 13.73 -13.50
C SER A 418 44.45 13.64 -13.54
N SER A 419 45.01 12.62 -14.20
CA SER A 419 46.44 12.65 -14.57
C SER A 419 46.75 11.64 -15.68
N ALA A 420 46.46 12.02 -16.92
CA ALA A 420 47.17 11.54 -18.11
C ALA A 420 46.70 12.35 -19.33
N ASN A 421 47.23 13.57 -19.48
CA ASN A 421 47.51 14.13 -20.78
C ASN A 421 48.93 14.69 -20.67
N MET A 422 49.85 14.05 -21.40
CA MET A 422 51.16 14.59 -21.76
C MET A 422 50.99 15.84 -22.63
#